data_AF-A0A290ZTU6-F1
#
_entry.id   AF-A0A290ZTU6-F1
#
_cell.length_a   1.000
_cell.length_b   1.000
_cell.length_c   1.000
_cell.angle_alpha   90.00
_cell.angle_beta   90.00
_cell.angle_gamma   90.00
#
_symmetry.space_group_name_H-M   'P 1'
#
loop_
_entity.id
_entity.type
_entity.pdbx_description
1 polymer ?
#
loop_
_entity_poly.entity_id
_entity_poly.type
_entity_poly.pdbx_seq_one_letter_code
_entity_poly.pdbx_strand_id
1 'polypeptide(L)'
;MDDVSFRIRAHRVVAQLNPCHEDNYYLANGMLSWGGAPDDAIYILRRATECRIWDETPAFFYGFNLWFFRRDVEGGRKALELAAERTVANAAIFRRMAVMIEAETYRDERAALRFLEHERDQAADEKLKEMLDRRVQRLAGLIGLRDAQARYEAKMGRRLAAPVTLVEEGFLSDFPKDPLGLGYEFVDGEFRLRSLKIPGMEDAK
;
A
#
# COMPACT_ATOMS: atom_id res chain seq x y z
N MET A 1 17.34 32.34 -17.49
CA MET A 1 17.25 31.31 -16.43
C MET A 1 15.82 30.82 -16.46
N ASP A 2 15.60 29.52 -16.65
CA ASP A 2 14.23 28.97 -16.70
C ASP A 2 13.53 29.15 -15.34
N ASP A 3 12.27 29.60 -15.37
CA ASP A 3 11.44 29.97 -14.22
C ASP A 3 11.18 28.76 -13.30
N VAL A 4 10.97 27.58 -13.90
CA VAL A 4 10.80 26.31 -13.15
C VAL A 4 12.06 25.97 -12.36
N SER A 5 13.22 26.04 -13.02
CA SER A 5 14.51 25.76 -12.40
C SER A 5 14.83 26.72 -11.24
N PHE A 6 14.41 27.99 -11.35
CA PHE A 6 14.51 28.95 -10.26
C PHE A 6 13.63 28.57 -9.07
N ARG A 7 12.34 28.23 -9.29
CA ARG A 7 11.43 27.82 -8.21
C ARG A 7 11.94 26.61 -7.44
N ILE A 8 12.40 25.56 -8.12
CA ILE A 8 12.94 24.36 -7.47
C ILE A 8 14.11 24.73 -6.55
N ARG A 9 15.07 25.52 -7.04
CA ARG A 9 16.20 25.98 -6.23
C ARG A 9 15.75 26.82 -5.04
N ALA A 10 14.76 27.70 -5.21
CA ALA A 10 14.23 28.52 -4.13
C ALA A 10 13.68 27.65 -2.99
N HIS A 11 12.86 26.64 -3.30
CA HIS A 11 12.33 25.71 -2.30
C HIS A 11 13.42 24.91 -1.58
N ARG A 12 14.48 24.50 -2.28
CA ARG A 12 15.64 23.85 -1.64
C ARG A 12 16.37 24.78 -0.68
N VAL A 13 16.59 26.04 -1.06
CA VAL A 13 17.23 27.04 -0.19
C VAL A 13 16.37 27.29 1.05
N VAL A 14 15.04 27.36 0.91
CA VAL A 14 14.13 27.45 2.06
C VAL A 14 14.32 26.24 2.99
N ALA A 15 14.41 25.02 2.47
CA ALA A 15 14.64 23.81 3.29
C ALA A 15 16.04 23.75 3.93
N GLN A 16 17.02 24.48 3.39
CA GLN A 16 18.34 24.61 3.99
C GLN A 16 18.33 25.60 5.15
N LEU A 17 17.70 26.77 4.95
CA LEU A 17 17.66 27.86 5.92
C LEU A 17 16.65 27.63 7.04
N ASN A 18 15.47 27.11 6.70
CA ASN A 18 14.41 26.78 7.63
C ASN A 18 13.78 25.41 7.26
N PRO A 19 14.45 24.30 7.62
CA PRO A 19 13.92 22.96 7.35
C PRO A 19 12.56 22.70 8.02
N CYS A 20 12.21 23.43 9.08
CA CYS A 20 10.91 23.30 9.76
C CYS A 20 9.78 24.08 9.09
N HIS A 21 10.04 24.82 8.00
CA HIS A 21 9.02 25.63 7.32
C HIS A 21 7.91 24.75 6.75
N GLU A 22 6.70 24.91 7.29
CA GLU A 22 5.57 24.04 7.01
C GLU A 22 5.12 24.09 5.55
N ASP A 23 4.79 25.29 5.05
CA ASP A 23 4.31 25.45 3.68
C ASP A 23 5.31 24.92 2.64
N ASN A 24 6.61 25.02 2.93
CA ASN A 24 7.63 24.58 2.00
C ASN A 24 7.58 23.07 1.76
N TYR A 25 7.35 22.27 2.80
CA TYR A 25 7.27 20.82 2.62
C TYR A 25 5.92 20.39 2.00
N TYR A 26 4.83 21.09 2.30
CA TYR A 26 3.55 20.87 1.64
C TYR A 26 3.61 21.19 0.14
N LEU A 27 4.18 22.34 -0.22
CA LEU A 27 4.38 22.73 -1.61
C LEU A 27 5.37 21.79 -2.32
N ALA A 28 6.43 21.34 -1.64
CA ALA A 28 7.33 20.34 -2.20
C ALA A 28 6.59 19.04 -2.55
N ASN A 29 5.78 18.50 -1.63
CA ASN A 29 4.99 17.30 -1.91
C ASN A 29 3.95 17.53 -3.02
N GLY A 30 3.19 18.63 -2.96
CA GLY A 30 2.09 18.87 -3.89
C GLY A 30 2.55 19.28 -5.30
N MET A 31 3.56 20.15 -5.38
CA MET A 31 4.00 20.75 -6.65
C MET A 31 5.26 20.12 -7.21
N LEU A 32 6.27 19.79 -6.40
CA LEU A 32 7.53 19.28 -6.93
C LEU A 32 7.43 17.78 -7.22
N SER A 33 6.85 16.97 -6.31
CA SER A 33 6.70 15.53 -6.54
C SER A 33 5.90 15.22 -7.80
N TRP A 34 4.73 15.84 -7.93
CA TRP A 34 3.82 15.61 -9.04
C TRP A 34 4.08 16.51 -10.26
N GLY A 35 4.88 17.57 -10.09
CA GLY A 35 5.32 18.47 -11.17
C GLY A 35 6.61 18.05 -11.86
N GLY A 36 7.09 16.83 -11.62
CA GLY A 36 8.25 16.26 -12.32
C GLY A 36 9.62 16.49 -11.66
N ALA A 37 9.65 16.93 -10.40
CA ALA A 37 10.85 17.10 -9.59
C ALA A 37 10.81 16.30 -8.26
N PRO A 38 10.54 14.97 -8.30
CA PRO A 38 10.37 14.16 -7.09
C PRO A 38 11.61 14.11 -6.20
N ASP A 39 12.81 14.21 -6.77
CA ASP A 39 14.05 14.14 -6.00
C ASP A 39 14.29 15.38 -5.16
N ASP A 40 13.94 16.55 -5.70
CA ASP A 40 13.98 17.80 -4.96
C ASP A 40 12.93 17.81 -3.86
N ALA A 41 11.74 17.28 -4.14
CA ALA A 41 10.69 17.12 -3.13
C ALA A 41 11.14 16.18 -2.00
N ILE A 42 11.67 15.00 -2.32
CA ILE A 42 12.20 14.03 -1.36
C ILE A 42 13.30 14.65 -0.49
N TYR A 43 14.19 15.46 -1.08
CA TYR A 43 15.20 16.20 -0.31
C TYR A 43 14.56 17.16 0.71
N ILE A 44 13.59 17.97 0.29
CA ILE A 44 12.90 18.93 1.17
C ILE A 44 12.12 18.20 2.26
N LEU A 45 11.40 17.14 1.90
CA LEU A 45 10.62 16.32 2.82
C LEU A 45 11.51 15.68 3.89
N ARG A 46 12.66 15.09 3.51
CA ARG A 46 13.62 14.55 4.47
C ARG A 46 14.07 15.61 5.49
N ARG A 47 14.41 16.81 5.02
CA ARG A 47 14.83 17.93 5.87
C ARG A 47 13.72 18.35 6.85
N ALA A 48 12.48 18.39 6.36
CA ALA A 48 11.31 18.67 7.19
C ALA A 48 11.06 17.55 8.22
N THR A 49 11.21 16.28 7.83
CA THR A 49 11.11 15.12 8.75
C THR A 49 12.16 15.18 9.85
N GLU A 50 13.40 15.54 9.53
CA GLU A 50 14.51 15.70 10.49
C GLU A 50 14.26 16.86 11.47
N CYS A 51 13.63 17.95 11.03
CA CYS A 51 13.41 19.15 11.86
C CYS A 51 12.11 19.09 12.68
N ARG A 52 10.98 18.71 12.06
CA ARG A 52 9.65 18.70 12.67
C ARG A 52 9.37 17.39 13.39
N ILE A 53 10.10 17.13 14.46
CA ILE A 53 9.99 15.86 15.21
C ILE A 53 8.61 15.63 15.87
N TRP A 54 7.80 16.68 16.00
CA TRP A 54 6.44 16.65 16.54
C TRP A 54 5.35 16.42 15.50
N ASP A 55 5.70 16.41 14.21
CA ASP A 55 4.77 16.36 13.09
C ASP A 55 4.97 15.05 12.32
N GLU A 56 3.90 14.27 12.18
CA GLU A 56 3.90 13.03 11.40
C GLU A 56 3.97 13.29 9.89
N THR A 57 3.49 14.44 9.43
CA THR A 57 3.11 14.67 8.03
C THR A 57 4.32 14.66 7.09
N PRO A 58 5.45 15.32 7.43
CA PRO A 58 6.66 15.24 6.60
C PRO A 58 7.18 13.80 6.49
N ALA A 59 7.15 13.03 7.59
CA ALA A 59 7.60 11.63 7.59
C ALA A 59 6.68 10.77 6.72
N PHE A 60 5.36 10.96 6.80
CA PHE A 60 4.39 10.29 5.94
C PHE A 60 4.64 10.61 4.45
N PHE A 61 4.72 11.89 4.09
CA PHE A 61 4.98 12.28 2.70
C PHE A 61 6.34 11.77 2.21
N TYR A 62 7.38 11.88 3.03
CA TYR A 62 8.70 11.36 2.71
C TYR A 62 8.66 9.86 2.41
N GLY A 63 8.03 9.08 3.30
CA GLY A 63 7.92 7.63 3.14
C GLY A 63 7.10 7.22 1.91
N PHE A 64 5.96 7.88 1.68
CA PHE A 64 5.17 7.65 0.47
C PHE A 64 5.98 7.95 -0.80
N ASN A 65 6.70 9.09 -0.84
CA ASN A 65 7.45 9.51 -2.02
C ASN A 65 8.65 8.59 -2.31
N LEU A 66 9.34 8.10 -1.27
CA LEU A 66 10.40 7.10 -1.42
C LEU A 66 9.87 5.81 -2.04
N TRP A 67 8.78 5.26 -1.51
CA TRP A 67 8.18 4.05 -2.05
C TRP A 67 7.64 4.26 -3.48
N PHE A 68 6.90 5.34 -3.72
CA PHE A 68 6.21 5.56 -4.98
C PHE A 68 7.18 5.96 -6.12
N PHE A 69 7.99 7.01 -5.92
CA PHE A 69 8.85 7.56 -6.99
C PHE A 69 10.21 6.87 -7.08
N ARG A 70 10.77 6.40 -5.97
CA ARG A 70 12.09 5.74 -5.93
C ARG A 70 12.05 4.23 -5.86
N ARG A 71 10.86 3.64 -5.67
CA ARG A 71 10.69 2.19 -5.41
C ARG A 71 11.51 1.72 -4.19
N ASP A 72 11.81 2.64 -3.28
CA ASP A 72 12.53 2.36 -2.05
C ASP A 72 11.53 1.90 -0.98
N VAL A 73 11.27 0.61 -0.97
CA VAL A 73 10.34 -0.03 -0.03
C VAL A 73 10.83 0.13 1.40
N GLU A 74 12.11 -0.12 1.66
CA GLU A 74 12.65 -0.11 3.03
C GLU A 74 12.72 1.31 3.60
N GLY A 75 13.16 2.28 2.80
CA GLY A 75 13.14 3.69 3.19
C GLY A 75 11.72 4.20 3.40
N GLY A 76 10.78 3.81 2.52
CA GLY A 76 9.37 4.12 2.66
C GLY A 76 8.77 3.57 3.95
N ARG A 77 9.03 2.30 4.25
CA ARG A 77 8.54 1.60 5.45
C ARG A 77 9.04 2.26 6.72
N LYS A 78 10.34 2.52 6.81
CA LYS A 78 10.96 3.21 7.96
C LYS A 78 10.37 4.60 8.21
N ALA A 79 10.14 5.37 7.15
CA ALA A 79 9.57 6.70 7.27
C ALA A 79 8.09 6.69 7.69
N LEU A 80 7.32 5.68 7.24
CA LEU A 80 5.93 5.48 7.69
C LEU A 80 5.84 5.04 9.15
N GLU A 81 6.75 4.18 9.61
CA GLU A 81 6.87 3.85 11.03
C GLU A 81 7.20 5.09 11.86
N LEU A 82 8.15 5.91 11.41
CA LEU A 82 8.46 7.18 12.05
C LEU A 82 7.24 8.13 12.09
N ALA A 83 6.43 8.16 11.04
CA ALA A 83 5.18 8.93 11.05
C ALA A 83 4.20 8.38 12.10
N ALA A 84 4.11 7.04 12.24
CA ALA A 84 3.30 6.39 13.25
C ALA A 84 3.76 6.67 14.68
N GLU A 85 5.07 6.76 14.92
CA GLU A 85 5.63 7.13 16.23
C GLU A 85 5.27 8.56 16.65
N ARG A 86 5.02 9.46 15.69
CA ARG A 86 4.75 10.89 15.94
C ARG A 86 3.27 11.23 16.14
N THR A 87 2.37 10.27 16.01
CA THR A 87 0.91 10.51 16.11
C THR A 87 0.24 9.39 16.88
N VAL A 88 -0.82 9.72 17.63
CA VAL A 88 -1.68 8.69 18.26
C VAL A 88 -2.87 8.38 17.36
N ALA A 89 -3.46 9.40 16.74
CA ALA A 89 -4.70 9.27 15.98
C ALA A 89 -4.53 8.38 14.72
N ASN A 90 -3.38 8.50 14.05
CA ASN A 90 -3.14 7.88 12.74
C ASN A 90 -2.12 6.73 12.78
N ALA A 91 -1.59 6.35 13.95
CA ALA A 91 -0.52 5.36 14.07
C ALA A 91 -0.84 4.04 13.36
N ALA A 92 -2.01 3.46 13.65
CA ALA A 92 -2.47 2.21 13.03
C ALA A 92 -2.57 2.31 11.49
N ILE A 93 -2.93 3.47 10.95
CA ILE A 93 -3.06 3.67 9.51
C ILE A 93 -1.68 3.67 8.85
N PHE A 94 -0.71 4.38 9.43
CA PHE A 94 0.65 4.45 8.90
C PHE A 94 1.39 3.12 9.03
N ARG A 95 1.29 2.44 10.17
CA ARG A 95 1.83 1.08 10.33
C ARG A 95 1.21 0.09 9.35
N ARG A 96 -0.11 0.14 9.17
CA ARG A 96 -0.76 -0.69 8.15
C ARG A 96 -0.15 -0.42 6.78
N MET A 97 0.05 0.84 6.42
CA MET A 97 0.64 1.18 5.13
C MET A 97 2.08 0.64 5.01
N ALA A 98 2.90 0.77 6.06
CA ALA A 98 4.26 0.24 6.11
C ALA A 98 4.29 -1.29 5.88
N VAL A 99 3.37 -2.03 6.53
CA VAL A 99 3.19 -3.47 6.31
C VAL A 99 2.75 -3.77 4.87
N MET A 100 1.79 -3.01 4.34
CA MET A 100 1.24 -3.29 3.02
C MET A 100 2.24 -3.09 1.89
N ILE A 101 3.10 -2.06 1.94
CA ILE A 101 4.11 -1.85 0.90
C ILE A 101 5.15 -2.97 0.86
N GLU A 102 5.45 -3.61 2.00
CA GLU A 102 6.34 -4.76 2.07
C GLU A 102 5.64 -6.04 1.57
N ALA A 103 4.37 -6.23 1.95
CA ALA A 103 3.54 -7.34 1.49
C ALA A 103 3.45 -7.41 -0.05
N GLU A 104 3.45 -6.26 -0.73
CA GLU A 104 3.41 -6.17 -2.21
C GLU A 104 4.71 -6.62 -2.89
N THR A 105 5.81 -6.78 -2.16
CA THR A 105 7.09 -7.27 -2.73
C THR A 105 7.13 -8.79 -2.92
N TYR A 106 6.25 -9.52 -2.24
CA TYR A 106 6.19 -10.98 -2.35
C TYR A 106 5.53 -11.39 -3.66
N ARG A 107 6.25 -12.21 -4.45
CA ARG A 107 5.73 -12.78 -5.71
C ARG A 107 4.70 -13.89 -5.51
N ASP A 108 4.73 -14.56 -4.36
CA ASP A 108 3.84 -15.65 -3.99
C ASP A 108 2.82 -15.16 -2.95
N GLU A 109 1.53 -15.34 -3.26
CA GLU A 109 0.42 -14.97 -2.38
C GLU A 109 0.47 -15.69 -1.03
N ARG A 110 0.98 -16.93 -1.00
CA ARG A 110 1.14 -17.67 0.27
C ARG A 110 2.27 -17.08 1.11
N ALA A 111 3.33 -16.55 0.49
CA ALA A 111 4.38 -15.84 1.20
C ALA A 111 3.86 -14.50 1.76
N ALA A 112 3.12 -13.75 0.95
CA ALA A 112 2.44 -12.53 1.41
C ALA A 112 1.47 -12.81 2.56
N LEU A 113 0.69 -13.90 2.48
CA LEU A 113 -0.24 -14.30 3.55
C LEU A 113 0.49 -14.57 4.86
N ARG A 114 1.57 -15.38 4.82
CA ARG A 114 2.36 -15.68 6.04
C ARG A 114 2.97 -14.43 6.66
N PHE A 115 3.43 -13.50 5.84
CA PHE A 115 3.93 -12.21 6.32
C PHE A 115 2.82 -11.40 7.00
N LEU A 116 1.65 -11.27 6.38
CA LEU A 116 0.52 -10.55 6.97
C LEU A 116 0.00 -11.20 8.26
N GLU A 117 -0.01 -12.54 8.33
CA GLU A 117 -0.33 -13.28 9.56
C GLU A 117 0.68 -12.98 10.67
N HIS A 118 1.97 -12.99 10.36
CA HIS A 118 3.02 -12.65 11.31
C HIS A 118 2.86 -11.23 11.85
N GLU A 119 2.69 -10.24 10.97
CA GLU A 119 2.51 -8.83 11.36
C GLU A 119 1.23 -8.63 12.19
N ARG A 120 0.12 -9.29 11.84
CA ARG A 120 -1.12 -9.26 12.63
C ARG A 120 -0.89 -9.83 14.03
N ASP A 121 -0.18 -10.94 14.14
CA ASP A 121 0.02 -11.64 15.42
C ASP A 121 1.01 -10.91 16.34
N GLN A 122 1.93 -10.11 15.77
CA GLN A 122 2.85 -9.25 16.52
C GLN A 122 2.28 -7.85 16.81
N ALA A 123 1.19 -7.44 16.15
CA ALA A 123 0.60 -6.12 16.34
C ALA A 123 0.05 -5.94 17.77
N ALA A 124 0.62 -4.99 18.51
CA ALA A 124 0.13 -4.57 19.83
C ALA A 124 -1.08 -3.62 19.75
N ASP A 125 -1.22 -2.88 18.65
CA ASP A 125 -2.34 -1.98 18.41
C ASP A 125 -3.54 -2.76 17.87
N GLU A 126 -4.64 -2.80 18.62
CA GLU A 126 -5.84 -3.57 18.26
C GLU A 126 -6.49 -3.10 16.95
N LYS A 127 -6.42 -1.81 16.62
CA LYS A 127 -6.95 -1.28 15.36
C LYS A 127 -6.09 -1.76 14.20
N LEU A 128 -4.76 -1.76 14.34
CA LEU A 128 -3.86 -2.34 13.35
C LEU A 128 -4.16 -3.83 13.15
N LYS A 129 -4.28 -4.57 14.25
CA LYS A 129 -4.58 -6.00 14.24
C LYS A 129 -5.89 -6.31 13.51
N GLU A 130 -6.95 -5.58 13.80
CA GLU A 130 -8.25 -5.71 13.12
C GLU A 130 -8.12 -5.42 11.61
N MET A 131 -7.40 -4.36 11.25
CA MET A 131 -7.19 -3.99 9.85
C MET A 131 -6.40 -5.07 9.09
N LEU A 132 -5.37 -5.65 9.69
CA LEU A 132 -4.57 -6.73 9.11
C LEU A 132 -5.36 -8.03 9.04
N ASP A 133 -6.15 -8.37 10.06
CA ASP A 133 -6.95 -9.59 10.07
C ASP A 133 -7.96 -9.63 8.92
N ARG A 134 -8.64 -8.50 8.64
CA ARG A 134 -9.52 -8.39 7.46
C ARG A 134 -8.77 -8.65 6.15
N ARG A 135 -7.51 -8.22 6.06
CA ARG A 135 -6.66 -8.42 4.86
C ARG A 135 -6.21 -9.89 4.74
N VAL A 136 -5.82 -10.50 5.86
CA VAL A 136 -5.47 -11.93 5.96
C VAL A 136 -6.64 -12.80 5.51
N GLN A 137 -7.83 -12.60 6.10
CA GLN A 137 -9.03 -13.36 5.73
C GLN A 137 -9.34 -13.28 4.24
N ARG A 138 -9.19 -12.09 3.67
CA ARG A 138 -9.46 -11.86 2.25
C ARG A 138 -8.44 -12.54 1.33
N LEU A 139 -7.15 -12.47 1.66
CA LEU A 139 -6.12 -13.14 0.87
C LEU A 139 -6.22 -14.67 1.00
N ALA A 140 -6.50 -15.17 2.20
CA ALA A 140 -6.78 -16.58 2.44
C ALA A 140 -7.99 -17.08 1.63
N GLY A 141 -9.06 -16.28 1.56
CA GLY A 141 -10.22 -16.58 0.72
C GLY A 141 -9.88 -16.69 -0.77
N LEU A 142 -9.04 -15.78 -1.29
CA LEU A 142 -8.56 -15.86 -2.68
C LEU A 142 -7.77 -17.15 -2.93
N ILE A 143 -6.83 -17.47 -2.04
CA ILE A 143 -6.02 -18.69 -2.15
C ILE A 143 -6.93 -19.92 -2.13
N GLY A 144 -7.94 -19.96 -1.25
CA GLY A 144 -8.92 -21.04 -1.20
C GLY A 144 -9.72 -21.21 -2.51
N LEU A 145 -10.11 -20.10 -3.14
CA LEU A 145 -10.79 -20.14 -4.44
C LEU A 145 -9.89 -20.69 -5.56
N ARG A 146 -8.62 -20.27 -5.58
CA ARG A 146 -7.64 -20.75 -6.56
C ARG A 146 -7.29 -22.21 -6.35
N ASP A 147 -7.16 -22.66 -5.11
CA ASP A 147 -6.96 -24.06 -4.77
C ASP A 147 -8.19 -24.91 -5.16
N ALA A 148 -9.42 -24.40 -5.02
CA ALA A 148 -10.63 -25.08 -5.49
C ALA A 148 -10.67 -25.17 -7.03
N GLN A 149 -10.34 -24.08 -7.72
CA GLN A 149 -10.22 -24.07 -9.18
C GLN A 149 -9.18 -25.08 -9.67
N ALA A 150 -7.97 -25.08 -9.11
CA ALA A 150 -6.90 -25.99 -9.51
C ALA A 150 -7.31 -27.46 -9.33
N ARG A 151 -8.00 -27.79 -8.22
CA ARG A 151 -8.54 -29.15 -7.99
C ARG A 151 -9.62 -29.52 -9.00
N TYR A 152 -10.51 -28.59 -9.35
CA TYR A 152 -11.52 -28.80 -10.39
C TYR A 152 -10.88 -29.09 -11.74
N GLU A 153 -9.95 -28.25 -12.19
CA GLU A 153 -9.33 -28.37 -13.50
C GLU A 153 -8.49 -29.64 -13.63
N ALA A 154 -7.76 -30.01 -12.57
CA ALA A 154 -7.01 -31.26 -12.51
C ALA A 154 -7.91 -32.50 -12.58
N LYS A 155 -9.11 -32.47 -11.97
CA LYS A 155 -10.03 -33.61 -11.93
C LYS A 155 -10.92 -33.71 -13.17
N MET A 156 -11.38 -32.59 -13.71
CA MET A 156 -12.27 -32.55 -14.87
C MET A 156 -11.53 -32.51 -16.20
N GLY A 157 -10.24 -32.18 -16.21
CA GLY A 157 -9.42 -32.07 -17.42
C GLY A 157 -9.82 -30.91 -18.34
N ARG A 158 -10.56 -29.93 -17.81
CA ARG A 158 -11.02 -28.73 -18.54
C ARG A 158 -10.94 -27.51 -17.64
N ARG A 159 -10.72 -26.34 -18.25
CA ARG A 159 -10.65 -25.05 -17.55
C ARG A 159 -12.00 -24.70 -16.93
N LEU A 160 -11.98 -24.06 -15.77
CA LEU A 160 -13.18 -23.53 -15.13
C LEU A 160 -13.77 -22.40 -15.98
N ALA A 161 -15.04 -22.54 -16.39
CA ALA A 161 -15.74 -21.53 -17.19
C ALA A 161 -16.59 -20.59 -16.32
N ALA A 162 -17.23 -21.11 -15.28
CA ALA A 162 -18.10 -20.35 -14.39
C ALA A 162 -17.78 -20.68 -12.92
N PRO A 163 -17.58 -19.68 -12.04
CA PRO A 163 -17.29 -19.91 -10.63
C PRO A 163 -18.30 -20.79 -9.91
N VAL A 164 -19.59 -20.64 -10.22
CA VAL A 164 -20.69 -21.37 -9.56
C VAL A 164 -20.53 -22.89 -9.68
N THR A 165 -19.89 -23.35 -10.77
CA THR A 165 -19.59 -24.76 -11.00
C THR A 165 -18.75 -25.37 -9.88
N LEU A 166 -17.90 -24.60 -9.21
CA LEU A 166 -17.12 -25.11 -8.08
C LEU A 166 -18.02 -25.54 -6.90
N VAL A 167 -19.15 -24.86 -6.70
CA VAL A 167 -20.12 -25.21 -5.65
C VAL A 167 -21.00 -26.36 -6.09
N GLU A 168 -21.53 -26.30 -7.33
CA GLU A 168 -22.40 -27.34 -7.89
C GLU A 168 -21.71 -28.71 -7.96
N GLU A 169 -20.42 -28.73 -8.30
CA GLU A 169 -19.62 -29.96 -8.42
C GLU A 169 -18.90 -30.33 -7.09
N GLY A 170 -19.15 -29.58 -6.01
CA GLY A 170 -18.67 -29.90 -4.66
C GLY A 170 -17.18 -29.66 -4.41
N PHE A 171 -16.49 -28.88 -5.25
CA PHE A 171 -15.10 -28.46 -5.02
C PHE A 171 -14.99 -27.31 -4.00
N LEU A 172 -16.10 -26.62 -3.76
CA LEU A 172 -16.25 -25.54 -2.81
C LEU A 172 -17.59 -25.68 -2.08
N SER A 173 -17.61 -25.55 -0.75
CA SER A 173 -18.88 -25.63 0.00
C SER A 173 -19.73 -24.37 -0.15
N ASP A 174 -19.08 -23.21 -0.08
CA ASP A 174 -19.66 -21.89 -0.33
C ASP A 174 -18.53 -20.91 -0.67
N PHE A 175 -18.87 -19.78 -1.31
CA PHE A 175 -17.90 -18.74 -1.58
C PHE A 175 -17.41 -18.08 -0.28
N PRO A 176 -16.09 -17.82 -0.16
CA PRO A 176 -15.57 -17.16 1.02
C PRO A 176 -16.16 -15.75 1.13
N LYS A 177 -16.49 -15.35 2.35
CA LYS A 177 -16.93 -13.98 2.65
C LYS A 177 -15.73 -13.04 2.63
N ASP A 178 -15.89 -11.86 2.05
CA ASP A 178 -14.90 -10.78 2.14
C ASP A 178 -15.34 -9.81 3.25
N PRO A 179 -14.57 -9.68 4.35
CA PRO A 179 -14.94 -8.80 5.46
C PRO A 179 -14.92 -7.31 5.09
N LEU A 180 -14.35 -6.93 3.94
CA LEU A 180 -14.37 -5.57 3.43
C LEU A 180 -15.50 -5.32 2.41
N GLY A 181 -16.31 -6.34 2.08
CA GLY A 181 -17.50 -6.21 1.24
C GLY A 181 -17.26 -5.87 -0.24
N LEU A 182 -16.01 -5.89 -0.73
CA LEU A 182 -15.69 -5.67 -2.14
C LEU A 182 -15.88 -6.96 -2.96
N GLY A 183 -15.53 -8.10 -2.37
CA GLY A 183 -15.65 -9.43 -2.95
C GLY A 183 -14.46 -9.88 -3.80
N TYR A 184 -14.71 -10.96 -4.53
CA TYR A 184 -13.80 -11.60 -5.47
C TYR A 184 -14.39 -11.47 -6.88
N GLU A 185 -13.53 -11.47 -7.89
CA GLU A 185 -13.94 -11.49 -9.28
C GLU A 185 -13.30 -12.65 -10.02
N PHE A 186 -13.95 -13.11 -11.08
CA PHE A 186 -13.45 -14.15 -11.96
C PHE A 186 -13.28 -13.55 -13.34
N VAL A 187 -12.02 -13.33 -13.73
CA VAL A 187 -11.65 -12.61 -14.95
C VAL A 187 -10.58 -13.41 -15.66
N ASP A 188 -10.73 -13.57 -16.98
CA ASP A 188 -9.84 -14.38 -17.82
C ASP A 188 -9.67 -15.82 -17.34
N GLY A 189 -10.71 -16.38 -16.71
CA GLY A 189 -10.68 -17.74 -16.18
C GLY A 189 -9.83 -17.89 -14.92
N GLU A 190 -9.65 -16.83 -14.13
CA GLU A 190 -8.92 -16.85 -12.86
C GLU A 190 -9.62 -16.00 -11.80
N PHE A 191 -9.55 -16.44 -10.54
CA PHE A 191 -9.97 -15.63 -9.41
C PHE A 191 -8.97 -14.52 -9.10
N ARG A 192 -9.49 -13.30 -8.87
CA ARG A 192 -8.74 -12.12 -8.44
C ARG A 192 -9.49 -11.40 -7.32
N LEU A 193 -8.77 -10.61 -6.52
CA LEU A 193 -9.41 -9.71 -5.57
C LEU A 193 -10.10 -8.58 -6.33
N ARG A 194 -11.37 -8.32 -6.03
CA ARG A 194 -12.04 -7.13 -6.58
C ARG A 194 -11.43 -5.88 -5.93
N SER A 195 -10.93 -4.97 -6.76
CA SER A 195 -10.46 -3.65 -6.33
C SER A 195 -11.54 -2.59 -6.56
N LEU A 196 -11.50 -1.52 -5.76
CA LEU A 196 -12.27 -0.31 -6.06
C LEU A 196 -11.61 0.38 -7.25
N LYS A 197 -12.29 0.38 -8.40
CA LYS A 197 -11.89 1.22 -9.53
C LYS A 197 -12.31 2.66 -9.19
N ILE A 198 -11.33 3.52 -8.96
CA ILE A 198 -11.56 4.97 -8.83
C ILE A 198 -11.42 5.55 -10.24
N PRO A 199 -12.49 6.07 -10.87
CA PRO A 199 -12.41 6.65 -12.20
C PRO A 199 -11.35 7.77 -12.22
N GLY A 200 -10.40 7.68 -13.15
CA GLY A 200 -9.31 8.65 -13.31
C GLY A 200 -7.96 8.27 -12.67
N MET A 201 -7.83 7.11 -12.02
CA MET A 201 -6.56 6.55 -11.53
C MET A 201 -6.20 5.21 -12.18
N GLU A 202 -6.55 5.03 -13.46
CA GLU A 202 -6.45 3.74 -14.14
C GLU A 202 -5.06 3.43 -14.74
N ASP A 203 -4.18 4.43 -14.85
CA ASP A 203 -2.93 4.32 -15.62
C ASP A 203 -1.62 4.30 -14.79
N ALA A 204 -1.69 4.20 -13.47
CA ALA A 204 -0.49 4.02 -12.66
C ALA A 204 -0.15 2.52 -12.53
N LYS A 205 0.42 1.93 -13.59
CA LYS A 205 1.05 0.60 -13.51
C LYS A 205 2.55 0.70 -13.75
#